data_AF-A0A401ZMY7-F1
#
_entry.id   AF-A0A401ZMY7-F1
#
_cell.length_a   1.000
_cell.length_b   1.000
_cell.length_c   1.000
_cell.angle_alpha   90.00
_cell.angle_beta   90.00
_cell.angle_gamma   90.00
#
_symmetry.space_group_name_H-M   'P 1'
#
loop_
_entity.id
_entity.type
_entity.pdbx_description
1 polymer ?
#
loop_
_entity_poly.entity_id
_entity_poly.type
_entity_poly.pdbx_seq_one_letter_code
_entity_poly.pdbx_strand_id
1 'polypeptide(L)' 'MNNITILLAILPLLPLGFWLWMAWDFSGNNDVPERDRFYWQLAFLFTNVFAAMYYYVTIYRKRH' A
#
# COMPACT_ATOMS: atom_id res chain seq x y z
N MET A 1 25.48 8.61 8.69
CA MET A 1 24.11 9.01 8.28
C MET A 1 23.52 9.85 9.40
N ASN A 2 22.93 11.02 9.10
CA ASN A 2 22.27 11.80 10.15
C ASN A 2 20.89 11.18 10.47
N ASN A 3 20.33 11.51 11.65
CA ASN A 3 19.06 10.95 12.11
C ASN A 3 17.89 11.22 11.14
N ILE A 4 17.93 12.32 10.39
CA ILE A 4 16.90 12.70 9.41
C ILE A 4 16.97 11.78 8.18
N THR A 5 18.16 11.43 7.71
CA THR A 5 18.34 10.53 6.57
C THR A 5 17.83 9.12 6.89
N ILE A 6 18.05 8.66 8.13
CA ILE A 6 17.51 7.38 8.62
C ILE A 6 15.98 7.43 8.64
N LEU A 7 15.40 8.49 9.19
CA LEU A 7 13.96 8.68 9.25
C LEU A 7 13.31 8.69 7.86
N LEU A 8 13.92 9.41 6.90
CA LEU A 8 13.44 9.49 5.51
C LEU A 8 13.55 8.15 4.77
N ALA A 9 14.51 7.29 5.12
CA ALA A 9 14.63 5.95 4.55
C ALA A 9 13.64 4.94 5.16
N ILE A 10 13.23 5.14 6.42
CA ILE A 10 12.27 4.27 7.12
C ILE A 10 10.82 4.65 6.79
N LEU A 11 10.54 5.94 6.56
CA LEU A 11 9.18 6.42 6.26
C LEU A 11 8.47 5.64 5.14
N PRO A 12 9.13 5.30 4.01
CA PRO A 12 8.55 4.51 2.94
C PRO A 12 8.35 3.03 3.28
N LEU A 13 9.12 2.50 4.25
CA LEU A 13 9.01 1.10 4.66
C LEU A 13 7.72 0.84 5.45
N LEU A 14 7.20 1.84 6.16
CA LEU A 14 5.94 1.74 6.90
C LEU A 14 4.74 1.41 5.99
N PRO A 15 4.42 2.22 4.95
CA PRO A 15 3.33 1.91 4.04
C PRO A 15 3.59 0.64 3.22
N LEU A 16 4.86 0.35 2.88
CA LEU A 16 5.21 -0.88 2.16
C LEU A 16 4.95 -2.14 3.01
N GLY A 17 5.34 -2.10 4.29
CA GLY A 17 5.08 -3.17 5.25
C GLY A 17 3.59 -3.35 5.51
N PHE A 18 2.84 -2.26 5.66
CA PHE A 18 1.39 -2.31 5.79
C PHE A 18 0.72 -2.92 4.55
N TRP A 19 1.16 -2.53 3.35
CA TRP A 19 0.66 -3.10 2.10
C TRP A 19 0.93 -4.60 1.99
N LEU A 20 2.15 -5.05 2.32
CA LEU A 20 2.52 -6.46 2.33
C LEU A 20 1.69 -7.28 3.32
N TRP A 21 1.45 -6.73 4.50
CA TRP A 21 0.59 -7.35 5.50
C TRP A 21 -0.85 -7.49 4.99
N MET A 22 -1.44 -6.46 4.38
CA MET A 22 -2.77 -6.55 3.77
C MET A 22 -2.82 -7.61 2.66
N ALA A 23 -1.80 -7.67 1.80
CA ALA A 23 -1.72 -8.65 0.72
C ALA A 23 -1.60 -10.09 1.24
N TRP A 24 -0.80 -10.30 2.30
CA TRP A 24 -0.65 -11.59 2.96
C TRP A 24 -1.96 -12.06 3.58
N ASP A 25 -2.60 -11.18 4.34
CA ASP A 25 -3.86 -11.48 5.02
C ASP A 25 -4.97 -11.78 4.02
N PHE A 26 -4.97 -11.10 2.88
CA PHE A 26 -5.89 -11.40 1.79
C PHE A 26 -5.79 -12.85 1.27
N SER A 27 -4.58 -13.42 1.26
CA SER A 27 -4.34 -14.78 0.74
C SER A 27 -4.71 -15.90 1.72
N GLY A 28 -4.76 -15.61 3.02
CA GLY A 28 -4.81 -16.64 4.07
C GLY A 28 -6.02 -16.60 5.00
N ASN A 29 -6.82 -15.53 4.99
CA ASN A 29 -7.77 -15.29 6.07
C ASN A 29 -9.19 -15.83 5.76
N ASN A 30 -9.34 -17.15 5.81
CA ASN A 30 -10.64 -17.82 5.63
C ASN A 30 -11.58 -17.64 6.82
N ASP A 31 -11.04 -17.30 7.99
CA ASP A 31 -11.77 -17.19 9.26
C ASP A 31 -12.51 -15.85 9.42
N VAL A 32 -12.29 -14.90 8.51
CA VAL A 32 -12.92 -13.58 8.54
C VAL A 32 -14.30 -13.65 7.88
N PRO A 33 -15.37 -13.08 8.50
CA PRO A 33 -16.69 -12.99 7.89
C PRO A 33 -16.64 -12.41 6.47
N GLU A 34 -17.45 -12.93 5.56
CA GLU A 34 -17.43 -12.56 4.14
C GLU A 34 -17.56 -11.05 3.90
N ARG A 35 -18.39 -10.38 4.70
CA ARG A 35 -18.55 -8.92 4.67
C ARG A 35 -17.24 -8.17 4.98
N ASP A 36 -16.52 -8.60 6.00
CA ASP A 36 -15.29 -7.92 6.44
C ASP A 36 -14.16 -8.16 5.42
N ARG A 37 -14.14 -9.36 4.82
CA ARG A 37 -13.24 -9.70 3.71
C ARG A 37 -13.47 -8.80 2.49
N PHE A 38 -14.72 -8.49 2.16
CA PHE A 38 -15.06 -7.56 1.09
C PHE A 38 -14.53 -6.15 1.36
N TYR A 39 -14.71 -5.62 2.57
CA TYR A 39 -14.15 -4.31 2.93
C TYR A 39 -12.62 -4.30 2.88
N TRP A 40 -11.99 -5.41 3.27
CA TRP A 40 -10.54 -5.57 3.22
C TRP A 40 -10.00 -5.58 1.78
N GLN A 41 -10.67 -6.32 0.87
CA GLN A 41 -10.40 -6.28 -0.56
C GLN A 41 -10.54 -4.86 -1.12
N LEU A 42 -11.60 -4.15 -0.74
CA LEU A 42 -11.88 -2.81 -1.19
C LEU A 42 -10.76 -1.84 -0.75
N ALA A 43 -10.34 -1.91 0.51
CA ALA A 43 -9.25 -1.10 1.05
C ALA A 43 -7.92 -1.35 0.34
N PHE A 44 -7.59 -2.62 0.08
CA PHE A 44 -6.41 -2.99 -0.68
C PHE A 44 -6.48 -2.46 -2.12
N LEU A 45 -7.61 -2.64 -2.81
CA LEU A 45 -7.83 -2.14 -4.17
C LEU A 45 -7.67 -0.62 -4.24
N PHE A 46 -8.33 0.13 -3.35
CA PHE A 46 -8.23 1.58 -3.32
C PHE A 46 -6.78 2.03 -3.13
N THR A 47 -6.06 1.41 -2.20
CA THR A 47 -4.65 1.75 -1.94
C THR A 47 -3.79 1.58 -3.20
N ASN A 48 -3.99 0.50 -3.96
CA ASN A 48 -3.29 0.26 -5.23
C ASN A 48 -3.68 1.28 -6.32
N VAL A 49 -4.97 1.63 -6.43
CA VAL A 49 -5.44 2.65 -7.39
C VAL A 49 -4.85 4.02 -7.07
N PHE A 50 -4.86 4.44 -5.80
CA PHE A 50 -4.26 5.70 -5.36
C PHE A 50 -2.75 5.74 -5.64
N ALA A 51 -2.03 4.65 -5.36
CA ALA A 51 -0.60 4.54 -5.68
C ALA A 51 -0.34 4.65 -7.20
N ALA A 52 -1.15 3.98 -8.02
CA ALA A 52 -1.05 4.05 -9.47
C ALA A 52 -1.37 5.46 -10.01
N MET A 53 -2.41 6.13 -9.50
CA MET A 53 -2.73 7.51 -9.86
C MET A 53 -1.62 8.47 -9.48
N TYR A 54 -1.05 8.32 -8.27
CA TYR A 54 0.08 9.14 -7.85
C TYR A 54 1.28 8.96 -8.78
N TYR A 55 1.64 7.71 -9.12
CA TYR A 55 2.68 7.41 -10.10
C TYR A 55 2.39 8.06 -11.46
N TYR A 56 1.14 7.96 -11.92
CA TYR A 56 0.73 8.54 -13.19
C TYR A 56 0.95 10.06 -13.23
N VAL A 57 0.44 10.78 -12.22
CA VAL A 57 0.51 12.26 -12.16
C VAL A 57 1.93 12.76 -11.93
N THR A 58 2.70 12.09 -11.08
CA THR A 58 4.01 12.60 -10.65
C THR A 58 5.16 12.19 -11.57
N ILE A 59 5.08 11.01 -12.17
CA ILE A 59 6.18 10.41 -12.93
C ILE A 59 5.77 10.19 -14.39
N TYR A 60 4.70 9.43 -14.64
CA TYR A 60 4.36 8.98 -16.00
C TYR A 60 4.02 10.13 -16.94
N ARG A 61 3.10 11.03 -16.53
CA ARG A 61 2.64 12.21 -17.29
C ARG A 61 3.72 13.28 -17.50
N LYS A 62 4.85 13.19 -16.79
CA LYS A 62 5.99 14.09 -17.00
C LYS A 62 6.98 13.53 -18.01
N ARG A 63 6.93 12.22 -18.26
CA ARG A 63 7.83 11.50 -19.18
C ARG A 63 7.25 11.41 -20.60
N HIS A 64 5.93 11.55 -20.75
CA HIS A 64 5.17 11.46 -22.00
C HIS A 64 4.22 12.65 -22.06
#